data_AF-A0A5K1GV20-F1
#
_entry.id   AF-A0A5K1GV20-F1
#
_cell.length_a   1.000
_cell.length_b   1.000
_cell.length_c   1.000
_cell.angle_alpha   90.00
_cell.angle_beta   90.00
_cell.angle_gamma   90.00
#
_symmetry.space_group_name_H-M   'P 1'
#
loop_
_entity.id
_entity.type
_entity.pdbx_description
1 polymer ?
#
loop_
_entity_poly.entity_id
_entity_poly.type
_entity_poly.pdbx_seq_one_letter_code
_entity_poly.pdbx_strand_id
1 'polypeptide(L)'
;MGGREKRRKLRLSKIYTYACGRPPSGSDHHEEVGGPGFSRVVFCNEPNSAEAALKNYATNYVSTTKYTIATFIPKSLFEQFRRVANLYFLLAASLGFTRLSPYSGVSSMVPLSFVILVSMIKEAVEDWKRFKQ
;
A
#
# COMPACT_ATOMS: atom_id res chain seq x y z
N MET A 1 -4.38 0.10 65.93
CA MET A 1 -5.11 0.07 64.64
C MET A 1 -4.16 0.50 63.54
N GLY A 2 -3.55 -0.45 62.82
CA GLY A 2 -2.47 -0.17 61.85
C GLY A 2 -2.97 -0.11 60.41
N GLY A 3 -3.00 1.09 59.82
CA GLY A 3 -3.24 1.28 58.40
C GLY A 3 -1.95 1.13 57.60
N ARG A 4 -1.84 0.06 56.79
CA ARG A 4 -0.68 -0.17 55.91
C ARG A 4 -0.85 0.59 54.59
N GLU A 5 -0.05 1.62 54.39
CA GLU A 5 0.27 2.16 53.06
C GLU A 5 0.88 1.05 52.18
N LYS A 6 0.29 0.76 51.03
CA LYS A 6 0.91 -0.08 49.99
C LYS A 6 1.34 0.79 48.82
N ARG A 7 2.64 1.14 48.81
CA ARG A 7 3.33 1.74 47.66
C ARG A 7 3.13 0.85 46.42
N ARG A 8 2.47 1.39 45.39
CA ARG A 8 2.33 0.74 44.08
C ARG A 8 3.67 0.81 43.35
N LYS A 9 4.40 -0.31 43.32
CA LYS A 9 5.53 -0.48 42.40
C LYS A 9 5.00 -0.51 40.97
N LEU A 10 5.33 0.50 40.17
CA LEU A 10 5.08 0.49 38.73
C LEU A 10 5.95 -0.60 38.10
N ARG A 11 5.33 -1.67 37.61
CA ARG A 11 6.02 -2.70 36.83
C ARG A 11 6.12 -2.22 35.38
N LEU A 12 7.33 -1.79 35.00
CA LEU A 12 7.78 -1.39 33.66
C LEU A 12 7.77 -2.52 32.60
N SER A 13 6.93 -3.56 32.77
CA SER A 13 6.93 -4.75 31.91
C SER A 13 6.12 -4.61 30.62
N LYS A 14 5.56 -3.42 30.33
CA LYS A 14 4.77 -3.18 29.12
C LYS A 14 5.56 -2.70 27.90
N ILE A 15 6.89 -2.58 27.99
CA ILE A 15 7.65 -1.93 26.91
C ILE A 15 8.07 -2.91 25.81
N TYR A 16 8.16 -4.21 26.05
CA TYR A 16 8.68 -5.11 25.03
C TYR A 16 8.08 -6.50 25.13
N THR A 17 6.95 -6.75 24.47
CA THR A 17 6.69 -8.10 23.95
C THR A 17 5.80 -8.04 22.71
N TYR A 18 6.46 -7.92 21.55
CA TYR A 18 5.94 -8.49 20.32
C TYR A 18 5.94 -10.01 20.52
N ALA A 19 4.79 -10.58 20.85
CA ALA A 19 4.59 -12.03 20.80
C ALA A 19 3.24 -12.28 20.12
N CYS A 20 3.32 -12.76 18.88
CA CYS A 20 2.30 -13.58 18.28
C CYS A 20 1.94 -14.70 19.26
N GLY A 21 0.68 -14.75 19.71
CA GLY A 21 0.21 -15.81 20.58
C GLY A 21 -1.17 -15.53 21.17
N ARG A 22 -2.20 -15.98 20.44
CA ARG A 22 -3.56 -16.39 20.88
C ARG A 22 -4.27 -15.53 21.94
N PRO A 23 -5.38 -14.84 21.62
CA PRO A 23 -6.17 -14.17 22.64
C PRO A 23 -6.99 -15.18 23.49
N PRO A 24 -7.23 -14.88 24.78
CA PRO A 24 -7.93 -15.74 25.71
C PRO A 24 -9.45 -15.59 25.58
N SER A 25 -10.13 -16.73 25.72
CA SER A 25 -11.58 -16.86 25.81
C SER A 25 -12.11 -16.27 27.13
N GLY A 26 -13.05 -15.33 27.05
CA GLY A 26 -13.81 -14.84 28.21
C GLY A 26 -14.64 -13.58 27.92
N SER A 27 -15.95 -13.80 27.70
CA SER A 27 -17.09 -12.85 27.80
C SER A 27 -17.15 -11.65 26.85
N ASP A 28 -17.68 -11.84 25.64
CA ASP A 28 -19.06 -11.52 25.26
C ASP A 28 -19.27 -11.89 23.78
N HIS A 29 -20.11 -12.88 23.53
CA HIS A 29 -20.29 -13.55 22.24
C HIS A 29 -21.08 -12.68 21.22
N HIS A 30 -20.45 -11.67 20.62
CA HIS A 30 -20.99 -10.94 19.46
C HIS A 30 -19.98 -10.86 18.30
N GLU A 31 -19.04 -11.81 18.23
CA GLU A 31 -17.93 -11.76 17.27
C GLU A 31 -17.81 -13.02 16.37
N GLU A 32 -18.92 -13.55 15.81
CA GLU A 32 -18.90 -14.47 14.62
C GLU A 32 -20.03 -14.29 13.56
N VAL A 33 -20.01 -13.22 12.77
CA VAL A 33 -20.88 -12.97 11.60
C VAL A 33 -20.05 -12.84 10.31
N GLY A 34 -19.88 -13.94 9.57
CA GLY A 34 -19.56 -13.89 8.14
C GLY A 34 -18.41 -14.78 7.62
N GLY A 35 -17.73 -15.55 8.46
CA GLY A 35 -16.82 -16.63 8.05
C GLY A 35 -16.37 -17.45 9.27
N PRO A 36 -15.82 -18.68 9.10
CA PRO A 36 -15.25 -19.41 10.23
C PRO A 36 -14.11 -18.57 10.80
N GLY A 37 -14.33 -17.98 11.98
CA GLY A 37 -13.40 -17.08 12.67
C GLY A 37 -13.46 -15.59 12.34
N PHE A 38 -14.40 -15.09 11.51
CA PHE A 38 -14.53 -13.63 11.27
C PHE A 38 -15.98 -13.13 11.32
N SER A 39 -16.20 -12.14 12.19
CA SER A 39 -17.48 -11.46 12.38
C SER A 39 -17.51 -10.02 11.98
N ARG A 40 -18.62 -9.61 11.38
CA ARG A 40 -19.01 -8.21 11.26
C ARG A 40 -20.40 -7.98 11.85
N VAL A 41 -20.45 -7.09 12.84
CA VAL A 41 -21.71 -6.61 13.41
C VAL A 41 -22.23 -5.46 12.54
N VAL A 42 -23.44 -5.60 12.03
CA VAL A 42 -24.13 -4.55 11.26
C VAL A 42 -25.38 -4.17 12.03
N PHE A 43 -25.52 -2.90 12.36
CA PHE A 43 -26.68 -2.35 13.06
C PHE A 43 -27.74 -1.94 12.03
N CYS A 44 -28.97 -2.42 12.20
CA CYS A 44 -30.08 -2.10 11.31
C CYS A 44 -30.96 -1.03 11.93
N ASN A 45 -31.30 0.02 11.17
CA ASN A 45 -32.26 1.06 11.58
C ASN A 45 -31.80 1.90 12.81
N GLU A 46 -30.51 1.93 13.11
CA GLU A 46 -29.89 2.74 14.17
C GLU A 46 -28.89 3.76 13.60
N PRO A 47 -29.36 4.89 13.04
CA PRO A 47 -28.51 5.83 12.30
C PRO A 47 -27.50 6.60 13.17
N ASN A 48 -27.71 6.66 14.49
CA ASN A 48 -26.85 7.36 15.45
C ASN A 48 -25.99 6.42 16.31
N SER A 49 -25.84 5.16 15.90
CA SER A 49 -24.97 4.21 16.59
C SER A 49 -23.50 4.60 16.38
N ALA A 50 -22.88 5.20 17.40
CA ALA A 50 -21.46 5.58 17.36
C ALA A 50 -20.55 4.36 17.09
N GLU A 51 -20.99 3.18 17.52
CA GLU A 51 -20.32 1.90 17.27
C GLU A 51 -20.35 1.51 15.79
N ALA A 52 -21.42 1.82 15.05
CA ALA A 52 -21.48 1.57 13.61
C ALA A 52 -20.55 2.52 12.84
N ALA A 53 -20.45 3.79 13.26
CA ALA A 53 -19.55 4.77 12.65
C ALA A 53 -18.06 4.42 12.86
N LEU A 54 -17.73 3.73 13.97
CA LEU A 54 -16.36 3.26 14.24
C LEU A 54 -15.95 2.08 13.34
N LYS A 55 -16.92 1.29 12.84
CA LYS A 55 -16.66 0.14 11.97
C LYS A 55 -16.37 0.61 10.53
N ASN A 56 -15.08 0.72 10.20
CA ASN A 56 -14.60 1.09 8.87
C ASN A 56 -14.64 -0.11 7.90
N TYR A 57 -15.82 -0.41 7.35
CA TYR A 57 -15.96 -1.41 6.29
C TYR A 57 -15.50 -0.85 4.94
N ALA A 58 -14.95 -1.72 4.10
CA ALA A 58 -14.68 -1.37 2.72
C ALA A 58 -15.97 -0.99 2.00
N THR A 59 -15.91 0.08 1.20
CA THR A 59 -17.02 0.52 0.36
C THR A 59 -17.33 -0.56 -0.70
N ASN A 60 -18.57 -0.64 -1.16
CA ASN A 60 -18.97 -1.51 -2.28
C ASN A 60 -18.46 -1.00 -3.66
N TYR A 61 -17.34 -0.29 -3.66
CA TYR A 61 -16.71 0.19 -4.87
C TYR A 61 -15.79 -0.91 -5.42
N VAL A 62 -16.07 -1.36 -6.63
CA VAL A 62 -15.26 -2.37 -7.32
C VAL A 62 -14.33 -1.65 -8.28
N SER A 63 -13.02 -1.79 -8.08
CA SER A 63 -12.00 -1.25 -8.98
C SER A 63 -11.48 -2.34 -9.90
N THR A 64 -11.66 -2.18 -11.21
CA THR A 64 -11.13 -3.10 -12.24
C THR A 64 -9.79 -2.61 -12.84
N THR A 65 -9.36 -1.40 -12.48
CA THR A 65 -8.09 -0.82 -12.92
C THR A 65 -6.90 -1.44 -12.19
N LYS A 66 -5.84 -1.74 -12.94
CA LYS A 66 -4.62 -2.35 -12.41
C LYS A 66 -3.76 -1.34 -11.64
N TYR A 67 -3.90 -0.06 -11.96
CA TYR A 67 -3.13 1.02 -11.37
C TYR A 67 -4.05 2.05 -10.69
N THR A 68 -3.59 2.54 -9.55
CA THR A 68 -4.13 3.77 -8.95
C THR A 68 -3.35 4.94 -9.53
N ILE A 69 -3.96 6.13 -9.65
CA ILE A 69 -3.28 7.33 -10.20
C ILE A 69 -1.90 7.55 -9.54
N ALA A 70 -1.80 7.31 -8.23
CA ALA A 70 -0.55 7.43 -7.47
C ALA A 70 0.49 6.31 -7.75
N THR A 71 0.03 5.10 -8.09
CA THR A 71 0.91 3.93 -8.32
C THR A 71 1.22 3.70 -9.80
N PHE A 72 0.56 4.44 -10.70
CA PHE A 72 0.73 4.32 -12.15
C PHE A 72 2.17 4.62 -12.59
N ILE A 73 2.70 5.79 -12.21
CA ILE A 73 4.05 6.22 -12.62
C ILE A 73 5.14 5.25 -12.14
N PRO A 74 5.25 4.94 -10.83
CA PRO A 74 6.33 4.08 -10.34
C PRO A 74 6.22 2.64 -10.87
N LYS A 75 5.01 2.08 -11.02
CA LYS A 75 4.86 0.72 -11.56
C LYS A 75 5.07 0.66 -13.07
N SER A 76 4.54 1.60 -13.85
CA SER A 76 4.69 1.62 -15.32
C SER A 76 6.17 1.82 -15.70
N LEU A 77 6.87 2.75 -15.03
CA LEU A 77 8.33 2.90 -15.22
C LEU A 77 9.10 1.63 -14.86
N PHE A 78 8.76 0.98 -13.74
CA PHE A 78 9.41 -0.27 -13.35
C PHE A 78 9.22 -1.37 -14.38
N GLU A 79 8.01 -1.53 -14.93
CA GLU A 79 7.73 -2.49 -16.00
C GLU A 79 8.53 -2.15 -17.27
N GLN A 80 8.69 -0.87 -17.61
CA GLN A 80 9.47 -0.44 -18.77
C GLN A 80 10.98 -0.62 -18.59
N PHE A 81 11.55 -0.38 -17.40
CA PHE A 81 12.99 -0.59 -17.14
C PHE A 81 13.39 -2.06 -16.99
N ARG A 82 12.44 -2.96 -16.72
CA ARG A 82 12.68 -4.41 -16.77
C ARG A 82 12.97 -4.92 -18.19
N ARG A 83 12.71 -4.12 -19.23
CA ARG A 83 12.99 -4.48 -20.61
C ARG A 83 14.48 -4.31 -20.91
N VAL A 84 15.13 -5.38 -21.40
CA VAL A 84 16.58 -5.40 -21.67
C VAL A 84 17.06 -4.23 -22.55
N ALA A 85 16.27 -3.85 -23.56
CA ALA A 85 16.58 -2.71 -24.42
C ALA A 85 16.63 -1.38 -23.65
N ASN A 86 15.67 -1.13 -22.76
CA ASN A 86 15.61 0.10 -21.96
C ASN A 86 16.73 0.13 -20.93
N LEU A 87 17.08 -1.03 -20.36
CA LEU A 87 18.22 -1.18 -19.45
C LEU A 87 19.55 -0.88 -20.16
N TYR A 88 19.75 -1.37 -21.39
CA TYR A 88 20.94 -1.07 -22.19
C TYR A 88 21.12 0.44 -22.38
N PHE A 89 20.07 1.16 -22.81
CA PHE A 89 20.15 2.61 -22.99
C PHE A 89 20.37 3.37 -21.69
N LEU A 90 19.81 2.88 -20.57
CA LEU A 90 20.02 3.47 -19.25
C LEU A 90 21.48 3.29 -18.78
N LEU A 91 22.05 2.10 -18.97
CA LEU A 91 23.46 1.84 -18.66
C LEU A 91 24.40 2.62 -19.57
N ALA A 92 24.08 2.73 -20.86
CA ALA A 92 24.85 3.54 -21.80
C ALA A 92 24.79 5.03 -21.41
N ALA A 93 23.63 5.54 -21.01
CA ALA A 93 23.47 6.90 -20.52
C ALA A 93 24.25 7.13 -19.22
N SER A 94 24.19 6.21 -18.25
CA SER A 94 24.90 6.33 -16.97
C SER A 94 26.42 6.32 -17.15
N LEU A 95 26.95 5.46 -18.04
CA LEU A 95 28.36 5.48 -18.44
C LEU A 95 28.72 6.79 -19.17
N GLY A 96 27.81 7.31 -19.99
CA GLY A 96 27.96 8.58 -20.70
C GLY A 96 28.00 9.83 -19.82
N PHE A 97 27.51 9.75 -18.57
CA PHE A 97 27.65 10.83 -17.58
C PHE A 97 28.99 10.80 -16.84
N THR A 98 29.75 9.72 -16.97
CA THR A 98 31.09 9.64 -16.37
C THR A 98 32.12 10.36 -17.23
N ARG A 99 33.20 10.84 -16.60
CA ARG A 99 34.32 11.54 -17.28
C ARG A 99 35.11 10.63 -18.25
N LEU A 100 34.77 9.35 -18.34
CA LEU A 100 35.46 8.34 -19.14
C LEU A 100 34.89 8.20 -20.55
N SER A 101 33.69 8.74 -20.80
CA SER A 101 33.01 8.61 -22.09
C SER A 101 33.26 9.83 -22.99
N PRO A 102 33.76 9.66 -24.23
CA PRO A 102 33.80 10.73 -25.23
C PRO A 102 32.42 11.03 -25.83
N TYR A 103 31.42 10.18 -25.56
CA TYR A 103 30.06 10.31 -26.06
C TYR A 103 29.12 10.87 -24.99
N SER A 104 28.27 11.84 -25.38
CA SER A 104 27.31 12.45 -24.46
C SER A 104 26.20 11.47 -24.09
N GLY A 105 26.07 11.16 -22.79
CA GLY A 105 24.98 10.33 -22.27
C GLY A 105 23.57 10.83 -22.61
N VAL A 106 23.44 12.12 -22.93
CA VAL A 106 22.18 12.76 -23.34
C VAL A 106 21.63 12.15 -24.64
N SER A 107 22.49 11.85 -25.61
CA SER A 107 22.06 11.33 -26.92
C SER A 107 21.39 9.95 -26.81
N SER A 108 21.83 9.12 -25.86
CA SER A 108 21.18 7.82 -25.56
C SER A 108 19.91 7.99 -24.71
N MET A 109 19.81 9.04 -23.90
CA MET A 109 18.68 9.26 -22.98
C MET A 109 17.45 9.84 -23.66
N VAL A 110 17.63 10.66 -24.70
CA VAL A 110 16.54 11.27 -25.48
C VAL A 110 15.59 10.22 -26.08
N PRO A 111 16.04 9.27 -26.93
CA PRO A 111 15.14 8.29 -27.55
C PRO A 111 14.47 7.37 -26.50
N LEU A 112 15.20 7.01 -25.44
CA LEU A 112 14.66 6.23 -24.33
C LEU A 112 13.49 6.96 -23.64
N SER A 113 13.69 8.23 -23.27
CA SER A 113 12.68 9.03 -22.59
C SER A 113 11.42 9.22 -23.44
N PHE A 114 11.57 9.42 -24.75
CA PHE A 114 10.47 9.57 -25.68
C PHE A 114 9.62 8.28 -25.78
N VAL A 115 10.26 7.13 -25.97
CA VAL A 115 9.55 5.84 -26.07
C VAL A 115 8.85 5.48 -24.75
N ILE A 116 9.50 5.73 -23.62
CA ILE A 116 8.92 5.51 -22.29
C ILE A 116 7.70 6.39 -22.09
N LEU A 117 7.82 7.69 -22.38
CA LEU A 117 6.73 8.64 -22.24
C LEU A 117 5.51 8.25 -23.09
N VAL A 118 5.71 7.92 -24.36
CA VAL A 118 4.61 7.51 -25.26
C VAL A 118 3.95 6.23 -24.76
N SER A 119 4.74 5.26 -24.29
CA SER A 119 4.23 3.99 -23.76
C SER A 119 3.40 4.21 -22.49
N MET A 120 3.89 5.05 -21.58
CA MET A 120 3.15 5.43 -20.36
C MET A 120 1.85 6.16 -20.71
N ILE A 121 1.86 7.10 -21.66
CA ILE A 121 0.62 7.82 -22.06
C ILE A 121 -0.41 6.83 -22.60
N LYS A 122 0.01 5.89 -23.45
CA LYS A 122 -0.88 4.87 -24.00
C LYS A 122 -1.51 4.00 -22.91
N GLU A 123 -0.69 3.50 -21.98
CA GLU A 123 -1.17 2.71 -20.83
C GLU A 123 -2.14 3.53 -19.95
N ALA A 124 -1.84 4.81 -19.71
CA ALA A 124 -2.70 5.69 -18.90
C ALA A 124 -4.07 5.89 -19.54
N VAL A 125 -4.12 6.11 -20.87
CA VAL A 125 -5.37 6.28 -21.61
C VAL A 125 -6.20 5.00 -21.58
N GLU A 126 -5.55 3.84 -21.74
CA GLU A 126 -6.23 2.55 -21.66
C GLU A 126 -6.81 2.27 -20.27
N ASP A 127 -6.07 2.57 -19.20
CA ASP A 127 -6.54 2.38 -17.82
C ASP A 127 -7.65 3.40 -17.45
N TRP A 128 -7.58 4.63 -17.97
CA TRP A 128 -8.65 5.62 -17.83
C TRP A 128 -9.94 5.19 -18.51
N LYS A 129 -9.85 4.60 -19.70
CA LYS A 129 -11.02 4.07 -20.41
C LYS A 129 -11.70 2.97 -19.59
N ARG A 130 -10.93 2.10 -18.93
CA ARG A 130 -11.45 1.04 -18.05
C ARG A 130 -12.06 1.60 -16.77
N PHE A 131 -11.49 2.65 -16.20
CA PHE A 131 -12.04 3.32 -15.03
C PHE A 131 -13.43 3.91 -15.28
N LYS A 132 -13.67 4.40 -16.51
CA LYS A 132 -14.94 5.02 -16.90
C LYS A 132 -16.03 4.00 -17.27
N GLN A 133 -15.68 2.73 -17.41
CA GLN A 133 -16.57 1.65 -17.88
C GLN A 133 -17.17 0.90 -16.70
#